data_AF-A0A7R7A5Q5-F1
#
_entry.id   AF-A0A7R7A5Q5-F1
#
_cell.length_a   1.000
_cell.length_b   1.000
_cell.length_c   1.000
_cell.angle_alpha   90.00
_cell.angle_beta   90.00
_cell.angle_gamma   90.00
#
_symmetry.space_group_name_H-M   'P 1'
#
loop_
_entity.id
_entity.type
_entity.pdbx_description
1 polymer ?
#
loop_
_entity_poly.entity_id
_entity_poly.type
_entity_poly.pdbx_seq_one_letter_code
_entity_poly.pdbx_strand_id
1 'polypeptide(L)'
;MPVFSSVLAEWSKIPQIVYVNQIFPVTIRFITTNKVQDLVLSYEGGENVTLKYDKAPLSKDDLYYYKTLYFKVTAVNAKLPDIIINDYRLAGESLNVQKLSPPLDFCNVLAKDLQIISHKSVQFDKNNNLIVLKIKGKYANLEDFYIPFALKQHKKELQEDFPTATLLYYAFIPANITKFRISYFNTDSRDFHKLFFDIIVRDEIVSTQSDLNPTEDKNKKIKIIGTLFVSVLFLIIAILKRSYLLGFLTLLVAGIAIYIAIPLQKICVKQGAKIYILPTKKSTVFEINHHQRSYMKLNEVNGYSKIKLDEKKVGWVRDEDLCKN
;
A
#
# COMPACT_ATOMS: atom_id res chain seq x y z
N MET A 1 54.64 -2.16 25.75
CA MET A 1 53.56 -2.03 26.75
C MET A 1 52.32 -2.65 26.16
N PRO A 2 51.65 -3.61 26.82
CA PRO A 2 50.42 -4.15 26.28
C PRO A 2 49.37 -3.03 26.37
N VAL A 3 48.80 -2.66 25.23
CA VAL A 3 47.68 -1.73 25.16
C VAL A 3 46.49 -2.48 25.74
N PHE A 4 46.21 -2.27 27.02
CA PHE A 4 44.97 -2.74 27.62
C PHE A 4 43.83 -2.09 26.86
N SER A 5 43.00 -2.91 26.22
CA SER A 5 41.68 -2.49 25.73
C SER A 5 40.94 -1.76 26.85
N SER A 6 40.68 -0.48 26.63
CA SER A 6 40.34 0.52 27.65
C SER A 6 38.84 0.76 27.76
N VAL A 7 38.04 -0.26 27.46
CA VAL A 7 36.58 -0.17 27.54
C VAL A 7 36.14 -0.55 28.94
N LEU A 8 35.31 0.28 29.55
CA LEU A 8 34.56 -0.04 30.78
C LEU A 8 33.09 0.19 30.49
N ALA A 9 32.24 -0.81 30.73
CA ALA A 9 30.82 -0.77 30.38
C ALA A 9 29.93 -1.30 31.50
N GLU A 10 28.72 -0.79 31.57
CA GLU A 10 27.69 -1.20 32.52
C GLU A 10 26.28 -1.02 31.93
N TRP A 11 25.31 -1.69 32.53
CA TRP A 11 23.90 -1.50 32.20
C TRP A 11 23.38 -0.19 32.79
N SER A 12 23.04 0.77 31.94
CA SER A 12 22.45 2.04 32.37
C SER A 12 20.94 1.95 32.53
N LYS A 13 20.25 1.21 31.64
CA LYS A 13 18.80 1.02 31.69
C LYS A 13 18.42 -0.39 31.27
N ILE A 14 17.79 -1.11 32.18
CA ILE A 14 17.13 -2.41 31.96
C ILE A 14 15.70 -2.29 32.53
N PRO A 15 14.67 -2.80 31.84
CA PRO A 15 13.32 -2.81 32.40
C PRO A 15 13.20 -3.76 33.59
N GLN A 16 12.48 -3.32 34.63
CA GLN A 16 12.25 -4.13 35.82
C GLN A 16 11.29 -5.30 35.58
N ILE A 17 10.31 -5.13 34.68
CA ILE A 17 9.32 -6.14 34.32
C ILE A 17 9.11 -6.04 32.81
N VAL A 18 9.10 -7.19 32.14
CA VAL A 18 8.75 -7.33 30.73
C VAL A 18 7.74 -8.46 30.55
N TYR A 19 7.06 -8.50 29.41
CA TYR A 19 6.10 -9.54 29.09
C TYR A 19 6.62 -10.43 27.96
N VAL A 20 6.16 -11.69 27.92
CA VAL A 20 6.45 -12.58 26.79
C VAL A 20 6.02 -11.92 25.47
N ASN A 21 6.88 -11.96 24.46
CA ASN A 21 6.79 -11.30 23.14
C ASN A 21 6.95 -9.77 23.15
N GLN A 22 7.18 -9.14 24.30
CA GLN A 22 7.45 -7.71 24.36
C GLN A 22 8.81 -7.38 23.72
N ILE A 23 8.83 -6.32 22.92
CA ILE A 23 10.07 -5.67 22.50
C ILE A 23 10.36 -4.51 23.46
N PHE A 24 11.58 -4.46 23.99
CA PHE A 24 12.00 -3.48 24.98
C PHE A 24 13.42 -2.98 24.71
N PRO A 25 13.71 -1.70 25.04
CA PRO A 25 15.06 -1.18 24.94
C PRO A 25 15.88 -1.55 26.19
N VAL A 26 17.16 -1.81 25.98
CA VAL A 26 18.20 -1.80 27.02
C VAL A 26 19.28 -0.81 26.62
N THR A 27 19.84 -0.09 27.58
CA THR A 27 20.89 0.90 27.32
C THR A 27 22.16 0.51 28.06
N ILE A 28 23.25 0.40 27.32
CA ILE A 28 24.60 0.23 27.84
C ILE A 28 25.24 1.61 27.93
N ARG A 29 25.92 1.87 29.05
CA ARG A 29 26.79 3.02 29.24
C ARG A 29 28.23 2.53 29.26
N PHE A 30 29.11 3.17 28.50
CA PHE A 30 30.53 2.80 28.50
C PHE A 30 31.45 4.00 28.29
N ILE A 31 32.69 3.86 28.76
CA ILE A 31 33.81 4.77 28.49
C ILE A 31 34.84 3.98 27.68
N THR A 32 35.52 4.66 26.75
CA THR A 32 36.58 4.05 25.95
C THR A 32 37.64 5.09 25.60
N THR A 33 38.91 4.66 25.52
CA THR A 33 39.97 5.48 24.89
C THR A 33 40.15 5.16 23.40
N ASN A 34 39.45 4.15 22.89
CA ASN A 34 39.45 3.82 21.46
C ASN A 34 38.56 4.80 20.68
N LYS A 35 38.78 4.91 19.37
CA LYS A 35 37.83 5.62 18.52
C LYS A 35 36.53 4.82 18.48
N VAL A 36 35.42 5.53 18.61
CA VAL A 36 34.07 4.94 18.65
C VAL A 36 33.77 4.12 17.39
N GLN A 37 34.29 4.52 16.24
CA GLN A 37 34.08 3.83 14.97
C GLN A 37 34.72 2.43 14.93
N ASP A 38 35.70 2.18 15.81
CA ASP A 38 36.45 0.92 15.86
C ASP A 38 35.84 -0.06 16.88
N LEU A 39 34.71 0.29 17.52
CA LEU A 39 34.04 -0.57 18.49
C LEU A 39 33.22 -1.65 17.78
N VAL A 40 33.52 -2.91 18.10
CA VAL A 40 32.76 -4.07 17.64
C VAL A 40 31.97 -4.63 18.83
N LEU A 41 30.67 -4.80 18.62
CA LEU A 41 29.78 -5.45 19.59
C LEU A 41 29.46 -6.86 19.12
N SER A 42 29.62 -7.84 20.01
CA SER A 42 29.08 -9.19 19.84
C SER A 42 28.25 -9.60 21.07
N TYR A 43 27.40 -10.61 20.87
CA TYR A 43 26.39 -11.02 21.83
C TYR A 43 26.48 -12.53 22.05
N GLU A 44 26.65 -12.96 23.30
CA GLU A 44 26.83 -14.38 23.64
C GLU A 44 25.95 -14.80 24.82
N GLY A 45 25.54 -16.07 24.88
CA GLY A 45 24.91 -16.64 26.09
C GLY A 45 23.56 -16.05 26.49
N GLY A 46 22.81 -15.46 25.56
CA GLY A 46 21.42 -15.03 25.78
C GLY A 46 20.45 -16.20 25.76
N GLU A 47 19.43 -16.15 26.62
CA GLU A 47 18.42 -17.20 26.75
C GLU A 47 17.01 -16.61 26.60
N ASN A 48 16.19 -17.21 25.74
CA ASN A 48 14.80 -16.79 25.50
C ASN A 48 14.65 -15.27 25.22
N VAL A 49 15.66 -14.70 24.58
CA VAL A 49 15.69 -13.32 24.08
C VAL A 49 16.22 -13.31 22.66
N THR A 50 15.79 -12.34 21.87
CA THR A 50 16.28 -12.15 20.50
C THR A 50 16.59 -10.69 20.27
N LEU A 51 17.80 -10.40 19.77
CA LEU A 51 18.16 -9.05 19.35
C LEU A 51 17.34 -8.66 18.12
N LYS A 52 16.59 -7.56 18.22
CA LYS A 52 15.73 -7.02 17.16
C LYS A 52 16.37 -5.86 16.43
N TYR A 53 17.13 -5.03 17.14
CA TYR A 53 17.75 -3.84 16.55
C TYR A 53 18.93 -3.34 17.38
N ASP A 54 20.06 -3.12 16.72
CA ASP A 54 21.30 -2.61 17.29
C ASP A 54 21.86 -1.40 16.54
N LYS A 55 21.17 -0.91 15.50
CA LYS A 55 21.63 0.20 14.66
C LYS A 55 21.28 1.58 15.21
N ALA A 56 20.75 1.64 16.43
CA ALA A 56 20.41 2.91 17.08
C ALA A 56 21.64 3.82 17.16
N PRO A 57 21.48 5.13 16.95
CA PRO A 57 22.59 6.07 17.01
C PRO A 57 23.22 6.05 18.41
N LEU A 58 24.54 6.18 18.45
CA LEU A 58 25.26 6.33 19.70
C LEU A 58 25.03 7.75 20.24
N SER A 59 24.67 7.86 21.51
CA SER A 59 24.60 9.13 22.21
C SER A 59 25.85 9.32 23.06
N LYS A 60 26.33 10.55 23.19
CA LYS A 60 27.48 10.91 24.03
C LYS A 60 27.06 11.97 25.03
N ASP A 61 27.44 11.78 26.29
CA ASP A 61 27.29 12.75 27.37
C ASP A 61 28.60 12.80 28.15
N ASP A 62 29.33 13.93 28.02
CA ASP A 62 30.68 14.12 28.55
C ASP A 62 31.65 12.96 28.17
N LEU A 63 32.10 12.17 29.15
CA LEU A 63 33.00 11.02 28.96
C LEU A 63 32.25 9.73 28.58
N TYR A 64 30.93 9.70 28.72
CA TYR A 64 30.12 8.50 28.59
C TYR A 64 29.48 8.38 27.21
N TYR A 65 29.52 7.16 26.68
CA TYR A 65 28.80 6.76 25.49
C TYR A 65 27.61 5.87 25.87
N TYR A 66 26.49 6.05 25.17
CA TYR A 66 25.26 5.31 25.38
C TYR A 66 24.83 4.62 24.10
N LYS A 67 24.68 3.30 24.18
CA LYS A 67 24.16 2.47 23.10
C LYS A 67 22.85 1.83 23.54
N THR A 68 21.78 2.08 22.78
CA THR A 68 20.49 1.43 23.01
C THR A 68 20.33 0.26 22.05
N LEU A 69 19.98 -0.89 22.60
CA LEU A 69 19.68 -2.12 21.88
C LEU A 69 18.23 -2.50 22.16
N TYR A 70 17.59 -3.18 21.22
CA TYR A 70 16.21 -3.60 21.34
C TYR A 70 16.15 -5.12 21.29
N PHE A 71 15.59 -5.71 22.34
CA PHE A 71 15.42 -7.15 22.46
C PHE A 71 13.95 -7.50 22.51
N LYS A 72 13.61 -8.68 21.99
CA LYS A 72 12.33 -9.34 22.19
C LYS A 72 12.50 -10.49 23.18
N VAL A 73 11.64 -10.57 24.19
CA VAL A 73 11.57 -11.76 25.06
C VAL A 73 10.69 -12.83 24.41
N THR A 74 11.12 -14.10 24.43
CA THR A 74 10.36 -15.22 23.85
C THR A 74 9.77 -16.17 24.89
N ALA A 75 10.27 -16.19 26.13
CA ALA A 75 9.73 -17.02 27.22
C ALA A 75 9.97 -16.42 28.60
N VAL A 76 9.37 -17.03 29.65
CA VAL A 76 9.41 -16.52 31.03
C VAL A 76 10.83 -16.55 31.64
N ASN A 77 11.60 -17.60 31.36
CA ASN A 77 12.97 -17.74 31.86
C ASN A 77 13.93 -17.07 30.87
N ALA A 78 13.97 -15.75 30.84
CA ALA A 78 14.78 -15.00 29.89
C ALA A 78 16.00 -14.35 30.54
N LYS A 79 17.11 -14.36 29.81
CA LYS A 79 18.36 -13.73 30.21
C LYS A 79 18.95 -12.96 29.03
N LEU A 80 19.34 -11.72 29.25
CA LEU A 80 20.08 -10.93 28.26
C LEU A 80 21.42 -11.62 27.93
N PRO A 81 21.91 -11.51 26.69
CA PRO A 81 23.24 -11.99 26.37
C PRO A 81 24.31 -11.15 27.09
N ASP A 82 25.45 -11.78 27.32
CA ASP A 82 26.69 -11.06 27.56
C ASP A 82 27.01 -10.19 26.35
N ILE A 83 27.40 -8.95 26.60
CA ILE A 83 27.81 -8.02 25.54
C ILE A 83 29.31 -7.87 25.57
N ILE A 84 29.94 -8.26 24.48
CA ILE A 84 31.38 -8.17 24.30
C ILE A 84 31.65 -6.93 23.46
N ILE A 85 32.39 -5.98 24.04
CA ILE A 85 32.81 -4.74 23.40
C ILE A 85 34.32 -4.81 23.26
N ASN A 86 34.78 -5.19 22.06
CA ASN A 86 36.17 -5.59 21.80
C ASN A 86 36.60 -6.71 22.78
N ASP A 87 37.38 -6.38 23.81
CA ASP A 87 37.87 -7.36 24.82
C ASP A 87 37.12 -7.26 26.17
N TYR A 88 36.23 -6.28 26.35
CA TYR A 88 35.46 -6.11 27.59
C TYR A 88 34.17 -6.91 27.54
N ARG A 89 33.90 -7.73 28.56
CA ARG A 89 32.65 -8.49 28.71
C ARG A 89 31.74 -7.86 29.76
N LEU A 90 30.59 -7.36 29.33
CA LEU A 90 29.48 -6.98 30.19
C LEU A 90 28.56 -8.19 30.38
N ALA A 91 28.45 -8.70 31.60
CA ALA A 91 27.63 -9.86 31.91
C ALA A 91 26.14 -9.59 31.68
N GLY A 92 25.45 -10.54 31.06
CA GLY A 92 24.01 -10.49 30.83
C GLY A 92 23.20 -10.67 32.10
N GLU A 93 22.11 -9.91 32.23
CA GLU A 93 21.21 -9.98 33.38
C GLU A 93 19.97 -10.85 33.12
N SER A 94 19.48 -11.50 34.17
CA SER A 94 18.20 -12.22 34.14
C SER A 94 17.03 -11.24 34.16
N LEU A 95 16.00 -11.53 33.38
CA LEU A 95 14.83 -10.67 33.24
C LEU A 95 13.67 -11.20 34.07
N ASN A 96 12.93 -10.30 34.72
CA ASN A 96 11.63 -10.63 35.32
C ASN A 96 10.55 -10.56 34.23
N VAL A 97 10.21 -11.72 33.69
CA VAL A 97 9.25 -11.84 32.59
C VAL A 97 7.90 -12.35 33.10
N GLN A 98 6.82 -11.72 32.66
CA GLN A 98 5.45 -12.13 32.97
C GLN A 98 4.72 -12.64 31.72
N LYS A 99 3.82 -13.60 31.92
CA LYS A 99 2.93 -14.09 30.87
C LYS A 99 1.59 -13.38 30.96
N LEU A 100 1.09 -12.91 29.82
CA LEU A 100 -0.22 -12.28 29.72
C LEU A 100 -1.35 -13.32 29.70
N SER A 101 -2.53 -12.90 30.17
CA SER A 101 -3.79 -13.62 29.99
C SER A 101 -4.68 -12.83 29.01
N PRO A 102 -4.55 -13.06 27.69
CA PRO A 102 -5.17 -12.20 26.69
C PRO A 102 -6.67 -12.47 26.49
N PRO A 103 -7.45 -11.44 26.12
CA PRO A 103 -8.84 -11.61 25.66
C PRO A 103 -8.90 -12.27 24.27
N LEU A 104 -10.09 -12.74 23.88
CA LEU A 104 -10.31 -13.43 22.60
C LEU A 104 -10.04 -12.54 21.36
N ASP A 105 -10.19 -11.22 21.51
CA ASP A 105 -9.97 -10.25 20.43
C ASP A 105 -8.51 -9.77 20.33
N PHE A 106 -7.59 -10.36 21.11
CA PHE A 106 -6.19 -9.98 21.16
C PHE A 106 -5.47 -10.26 19.83
N CYS A 107 -4.79 -9.24 19.30
CA CYS A 107 -4.08 -9.33 18.02
C CYS A 107 -2.63 -9.78 18.13
N ASN A 108 -2.22 -10.32 19.29
CA ASN A 108 -0.84 -10.74 19.60
C ASN A 108 0.20 -9.61 19.64
N VAL A 109 -0.23 -8.34 19.62
CA VAL A 109 0.68 -7.19 19.70
C VAL A 109 0.76 -6.64 21.12
N LEU A 110 1.99 -6.50 21.59
CA LEU A 110 2.42 -5.72 22.73
C LEU A 110 3.12 -4.47 22.19
N ALA A 111 2.66 -3.29 22.61
CA ALA A 111 3.23 -2.04 22.16
C ALA A 111 3.06 -0.95 23.21
N LYS A 112 3.90 0.07 23.18
CA LYS A 112 3.67 1.30 23.93
C LYS A 112 2.52 2.13 23.34
N ASP A 113 2.41 2.10 22.02
CA ASP A 113 1.34 2.72 21.25
C ASP A 113 1.13 1.91 19.97
N LEU A 114 -0.12 1.74 19.55
CA LEU A 114 -0.49 1.02 18.34
C LEU A 114 -1.65 1.73 17.66
N GLN A 115 -1.49 2.01 16.37
CA GLN A 115 -2.44 2.80 15.58
C GLN A 115 -2.67 2.17 14.21
N ILE A 116 -3.91 2.21 13.76
CA ILE A 116 -4.28 1.91 12.37
C ILE A 116 -4.21 3.23 11.60
N ILE A 117 -3.13 3.43 10.84
CA ILE A 117 -2.86 4.66 10.10
C ILE A 117 -3.81 4.81 8.91
N SER A 118 -4.10 3.70 8.23
CA SER A 118 -5.11 3.66 7.20
C SER A 118 -5.68 2.25 7.05
N HIS A 119 -6.91 2.18 6.58
CA HIS A 119 -7.58 0.94 6.22
C HIS A 119 -8.36 1.13 4.92
N LYS A 120 -8.46 0.07 4.11
CA LYS A 120 -9.36 0.00 2.96
C LYS A 120 -10.08 -1.34 3.00
N SER A 121 -11.39 -1.31 2.80
CA SER A 121 -12.24 -2.50 2.74
C SER A 121 -12.86 -2.58 1.35
N VAL A 122 -12.67 -3.70 0.66
CA VAL A 122 -13.23 -3.98 -0.66
C VAL A 122 -13.96 -5.31 -0.65
N GLN A 123 -15.02 -5.44 -1.43
CA GLN A 123 -15.67 -6.72 -1.60
C GLN A 123 -14.73 -7.64 -2.38
N PHE A 124 -14.42 -8.81 -1.83
CA PHE A 124 -13.62 -9.81 -2.55
C PHE A 124 -14.52 -10.82 -3.26
N ASP A 125 -15.52 -11.33 -2.54
CA ASP A 125 -16.59 -12.17 -3.08
C ASP A 125 -17.91 -11.92 -2.31
N LYS A 126 -18.94 -12.74 -2.55
CA LYS A 126 -20.25 -12.59 -1.89
C LYS A 126 -20.21 -12.78 -0.37
N ASN A 127 -19.25 -13.55 0.13
CA ASN A 127 -19.16 -13.98 1.51
C ASN A 127 -18.00 -13.32 2.26
N ASN A 128 -17.06 -12.68 1.56
CA ASN A 128 -15.81 -12.19 2.12
C ASN A 128 -15.46 -10.78 1.63
N ASN A 129 -15.01 -9.96 2.57
CA ASN A 129 -14.38 -8.67 2.33
C ASN A 129 -12.86 -8.82 2.44
N LEU A 130 -12.12 -8.14 1.57
CA LEU A 130 -10.69 -7.95 1.72
C LEU A 130 -10.44 -6.62 2.45
N ILE A 131 -9.71 -6.70 3.55
CA ILE A 131 -9.25 -5.54 4.31
C ILE A 131 -7.74 -5.40 4.12
N VAL A 132 -7.32 -4.19 3.74
CA VAL A 132 -5.92 -3.78 3.70
C VAL A 132 -5.69 -2.80 4.84
N LEU A 133 -4.73 -3.09 5.72
CA LEU A 133 -4.39 -2.26 6.88
C LEU A 133 -2.96 -1.76 6.77
N LYS A 134 -2.75 -0.47 7.07
CA LYS A 134 -1.44 0.07 7.40
C LYS A 134 -1.41 0.37 8.90
N ILE A 135 -0.60 -0.37 9.64
CA ILE A 135 -0.50 -0.31 11.10
C ILE A 135 0.85 0.31 11.46
N LYS A 136 0.88 1.18 12.45
CA LYS A 136 2.10 1.73 13.02
C LYS A 136 2.09 1.50 14.53
N GLY A 137 3.22 1.10 15.08
CA GLY A 137 3.37 0.91 16.51
C GLY A 137 4.71 1.43 17.04
N LYS A 138 4.73 1.75 18.32
CA LYS A 138 5.94 2.14 19.07
C LYS A 138 6.31 1.01 20.03
N TYR A 139 7.56 0.54 19.98
CA TYR A 139 8.03 -0.68 20.66
C TYR A 139 7.12 -1.89 20.40
N ALA A 140 6.60 -1.99 19.17
CA ALA A 140 5.57 -2.95 18.82
C ALA A 140 6.18 -4.19 18.15
N ASN A 141 5.80 -5.37 18.63
CA ASN A 141 6.09 -6.67 17.98
C ASN A 141 5.12 -6.94 16.81
N LEU A 142 5.12 -6.06 15.79
CA LEU A 142 4.21 -6.18 14.66
C LEU A 142 4.41 -7.48 13.84
N GLU A 143 5.55 -8.14 13.97
CA GLU A 143 5.77 -9.47 13.40
C GLU A 143 4.85 -10.53 13.98
N ASP A 144 4.22 -10.31 15.14
CA ASP A 144 3.27 -11.25 15.76
C ASP A 144 1.81 -10.91 15.43
N PHE A 145 1.55 -9.77 14.78
CA PHE A 145 0.20 -9.29 14.51
C PHE A 145 -0.67 -10.32 13.79
N TYR A 146 -1.84 -10.56 14.36
CA TYR A 146 -2.81 -11.54 13.91
C TYR A 146 -4.23 -11.05 14.15
N ILE A 147 -5.15 -11.28 13.22
CA ILE A 147 -6.58 -10.97 13.39
C ILE A 147 -7.32 -12.28 13.71
N PRO A 148 -7.87 -12.45 14.93
CA PRO A 148 -8.48 -13.71 15.38
C PRO A 148 -9.62 -14.25 14.52
N PHE A 149 -10.40 -13.34 13.92
CA PHE A 149 -11.61 -13.66 13.15
C PHE A 149 -11.40 -13.59 11.62
N ALA A 150 -10.15 -13.44 11.16
CA ALA A 150 -9.85 -13.46 9.72
C ALA A 150 -9.76 -14.90 9.21
N LEU A 151 -10.42 -15.17 8.07
CA LEU A 151 -10.41 -16.49 7.42
C LEU A 151 -9.05 -16.79 6.76
N LYS A 152 -8.44 -15.76 6.18
CA LYS A 152 -7.10 -15.79 5.57
C LYS A 152 -6.43 -14.46 5.84
N GLN A 153 -5.12 -14.46 6.05
CA GLN A 153 -4.39 -13.23 6.31
C GLN A 153 -2.91 -13.32 5.96
N HIS A 154 -2.30 -12.18 5.64
CA HIS A 154 -0.93 -12.10 5.18
C HIS A 154 -0.27 -10.77 5.56
N LYS A 155 0.96 -10.86 6.08
CA LYS A 155 1.86 -9.73 6.30
C LYS A 155 2.57 -9.44 4.97
N LYS A 156 2.25 -8.33 4.32
CA LYS A 156 2.87 -8.00 3.02
C LYS A 156 4.23 -7.34 3.21
N GLU A 157 4.31 -6.39 4.13
CA GLU A 157 5.52 -5.61 4.34
C GLU A 157 5.61 -5.22 5.81
N LEU A 158 6.73 -5.56 6.44
CA LEU A 158 7.06 -5.17 7.80
C LEU A 158 8.35 -4.34 7.74
N GLN A 159 8.27 -3.10 8.22
CA GLN A 159 9.42 -2.20 8.35
C GLN A 159 9.65 -1.94 9.84
N GLU A 160 10.83 -2.31 10.34
CA GLU A 160 11.23 -2.13 11.73
C GLU A 160 12.39 -1.12 11.79
N ASP A 161 12.09 0.09 12.28
CA ASP A 161 13.09 1.12 12.57
C ASP A 161 12.85 1.64 13.99
N PHE A 162 13.38 0.88 14.95
CA PHE A 162 13.08 1.06 16.36
C PHE A 162 13.46 2.47 16.84
N PRO A 163 12.58 3.13 17.63
CA PRO A 163 11.49 2.54 18.41
C PRO A 163 10.16 2.38 17.66
N THR A 164 10.11 2.59 16.34
CA THR A 164 8.87 2.49 15.56
C THR A 164 8.86 1.30 14.59
N ALA A 165 7.70 0.74 14.35
CA ALA A 165 7.50 -0.28 13.34
C ALA A 165 6.23 0.02 12.53
N THR A 166 6.23 -0.35 11.25
CA THR A 166 5.09 -0.22 10.34
C THR A 166 4.81 -1.55 9.66
N LEU A 167 3.54 -1.92 9.56
CA LEU A 167 3.08 -3.16 8.93
C LEU A 167 1.99 -2.88 7.90
N LEU A 168 2.17 -3.39 6.68
CA LEU A 168 1.13 -3.50 5.66
C LEU A 168 0.55 -4.92 5.70
N TYR A 169 -0.74 -5.02 5.96
CA TYR A 169 -1.43 -6.28 6.25
C TYR A 169 -2.67 -6.48 5.38
N TYR A 170 -2.93 -7.73 4.98
CA TYR A 170 -4.12 -8.12 4.23
C TYR A 170 -4.89 -9.18 5.02
N ALA A 171 -6.21 -9.02 5.13
CA ALA A 171 -7.08 -9.98 5.79
C ALA A 171 -8.38 -10.18 5.02
N PHE A 172 -8.81 -11.42 4.89
CA PHE A 172 -10.12 -11.80 4.36
C PHE A 172 -11.06 -12.01 5.54
N ILE A 173 -12.08 -11.16 5.62
CA ILE A 173 -13.01 -11.09 6.74
C ILE A 173 -14.41 -11.42 6.23
N PRO A 174 -15.19 -12.28 6.91
CA PRO A 174 -16.57 -12.57 6.55
C PRO A 174 -17.41 -11.30 6.32
N ALA A 175 -18.24 -11.29 5.28
CA ALA A 175 -19.03 -10.13 4.87
C ALA A 175 -20.11 -9.72 5.89
N ASN A 176 -20.50 -10.63 6.78
CA ASN A 176 -21.40 -10.34 7.90
C ASN A 176 -20.74 -9.54 9.04
N ILE A 177 -19.41 -9.44 9.07
CA ILE A 177 -18.68 -8.63 10.05
C ILE A 177 -18.59 -7.20 9.52
N THR A 178 -19.37 -6.31 10.12
CA THR A 178 -19.43 -4.89 9.76
C THR A 178 -18.54 -4.00 10.63
N LYS A 179 -18.02 -4.54 11.75
CA LYS A 179 -17.16 -3.81 12.68
C LYS A 179 -15.86 -4.56 12.87
N PHE A 180 -14.75 -3.93 12.51
CA PHE A 180 -13.44 -4.41 12.87
C PHE A 180 -13.19 -4.07 14.34
N ARG A 181 -12.85 -5.06 15.17
CA ARG A 181 -12.49 -4.85 16.57
C ARG A 181 -11.43 -5.84 16.99
N ILE A 182 -10.30 -5.33 17.44
CA ILE A 182 -9.20 -6.11 18.03
C ILE A 182 -8.71 -5.40 19.28
N SER A 183 -7.96 -6.12 20.12
CA SER A 183 -7.24 -5.54 21.25
C SER A 183 -5.73 -5.78 21.12
N TYR A 184 -4.93 -4.89 21.68
CA TYR A 184 -3.48 -5.06 21.85
C TYR A 184 -3.13 -4.76 23.31
N PHE A 185 -2.01 -5.29 23.79
CA PHE A 185 -1.57 -5.02 25.16
C PHE A 185 -0.70 -3.78 25.17
N ASN A 186 -1.12 -2.75 25.88
CA ASN A 186 -0.35 -1.54 26.02
C ASN A 186 0.70 -1.72 27.14
N THR A 187 1.98 -1.65 26.81
CA THR A 187 3.07 -1.93 27.75
C THR A 187 3.29 -0.81 28.77
N ASP A 188 2.83 0.41 28.48
CA ASP A 188 2.90 1.55 29.38
C ASP A 188 1.78 1.51 30.42
N SER A 189 0.53 1.41 29.97
CA SER A 189 -0.64 1.34 30.87
C SER A 189 -0.83 -0.04 31.50
N ARG A 190 -0.17 -1.07 30.95
CA ARG A 190 -0.25 -2.48 31.37
C ARG A 190 -1.65 -3.07 31.28
N ASP A 191 -2.41 -2.67 30.27
CA ASP A 191 -3.77 -3.16 30.03
C ASP A 191 -4.08 -3.32 28.53
N PHE A 192 -5.16 -4.04 28.21
CA PHE A 192 -5.58 -4.28 26.84
C PHE A 192 -6.39 -3.10 26.28
N HIS A 193 -5.87 -2.47 25.23
CA HIS A 193 -6.52 -1.37 24.54
C HIS A 193 -7.20 -1.86 23.26
N LYS A 194 -8.38 -1.34 22.96
CA LYS A 194 -9.17 -1.73 21.78
C LYS A 194 -8.91 -0.80 20.60
N LEU A 195 -8.78 -1.39 19.42
CA LEU A 195 -8.77 -0.71 18.13
C LEU A 195 -9.99 -1.15 17.34
N PHE A 196 -10.73 -0.19 16.80
CA PHE A 196 -11.94 -0.48 16.03
C PHE A 196 -12.19 0.53 14.92
N PHE A 197 -12.86 0.07 13.87
CA PHE A 197 -13.41 0.90 12.81
C PHE A 197 -14.56 0.15 12.11
N ASP A 198 -15.43 0.88 11.42
CA ASP A 198 -16.51 0.27 10.64
C ASP A 198 -15.99 -0.21 9.28
N ILE A 199 -16.33 -1.45 8.91
CA ILE A 199 -15.97 -2.05 7.62
C ILE A 199 -16.99 -1.57 6.59
N ILE A 200 -16.70 -0.42 6.00
CA ILE A 200 -17.49 0.14 4.90
C ILE A 200 -16.94 -0.41 3.60
N VAL A 201 -17.64 -1.40 3.03
CA VAL A 201 -17.31 -1.96 1.73
C VAL A 201 -17.73 -0.95 0.68
N ARG A 202 -16.76 -0.41 -0.05
CA ARG A 202 -17.07 0.33 -1.28
C ARG A 202 -17.28 -0.72 -2.36
N ASP A 203 -18.40 -0.63 -3.05
CA ASP A 203 -18.62 -1.32 -4.33
C ASP A 203 -17.69 -0.72 -5.39
N GLU A 204 -16.38 -0.84 -5.17
CA GLU A 204 -15.45 -0.92 -6.27
C GLU A 204 -15.67 -2.32 -6.84
N ILE A 205 -16.72 -2.47 -7.66
CA ILE A 205 -16.74 -3.54 -8.66
C ILE A 205 -15.37 -3.40 -9.29
N VAL A 206 -14.49 -4.38 -9.07
CA VAL A 206 -13.17 -4.44 -9.67
C VAL A 206 -13.40 -4.75 -11.14
N SER A 207 -14.02 -3.81 -11.84
CA SER A 207 -13.90 -3.69 -13.26
C SER A 207 -12.42 -3.42 -13.45
N THR A 208 -11.73 -4.42 -13.94
CA THR A 208 -10.41 -4.32 -14.57
C THR A 208 -10.42 -3.35 -15.77
N GLN A 209 -11.47 -2.55 -15.92
CA GLN A 209 -11.79 -1.60 -16.98
C GLN A 209 -12.06 -0.19 -16.44
N SER A 210 -11.55 0.15 -15.24
CA SER A 210 -11.55 1.54 -14.80
C SER A 210 -10.55 2.34 -15.66
N ASP A 211 -11.04 3.40 -16.29
CA ASP A 211 -10.31 4.38 -17.12
C ASP A 211 -9.94 4.00 -18.57
N LEU A 212 -10.67 3.08 -19.21
CA LEU A 212 -10.78 3.16 -20.67
C LEU A 212 -11.80 4.25 -21.03
N ASN A 213 -11.48 5.53 -20.81
CA ASN A 213 -12.21 6.62 -21.45
C ASN A 213 -12.03 6.46 -22.97
N PRO A 214 -13.03 6.00 -23.72
CA PRO A 214 -12.84 5.70 -25.12
C PRO A 214 -12.87 7.02 -25.86
N THR A 215 -11.69 7.61 -26.07
CA THR A 215 -11.35 8.55 -27.14
C THR A 215 -12.49 9.46 -27.62
N GLU A 216 -13.27 10.05 -26.71
CA GLU A 216 -13.38 11.49 -26.78
C GLU A 216 -12.03 11.96 -26.32
N ASP A 217 -11.13 12.14 -27.28
CA ASP A 217 -9.90 12.86 -27.08
C ASP A 217 -10.30 14.09 -26.25
N LYS A 218 -9.90 14.14 -24.97
CA LYS A 218 -10.30 15.22 -24.05
C LYS A 218 -9.98 16.58 -24.68
N ASN A 219 -9.03 16.57 -25.60
CA ASN A 219 -8.52 17.71 -26.33
C ASN A 219 -9.12 17.81 -27.75
N LYS A 220 -10.14 17.04 -28.16
CA LYS A 220 -10.75 17.13 -29.50
C LYS A 220 -11.19 18.55 -29.82
N LYS A 221 -11.88 19.20 -28.87
CA LYS A 221 -12.30 20.61 -29.01
C LYS A 221 -11.09 21.55 -29.12
N ILE A 222 -10.06 21.32 -28.29
CA ILE A 222 -8.82 22.11 -28.30
C ILE A 222 -8.06 21.92 -29.63
N LYS A 223 -7.99 20.70 -30.15
CA LYS A 223 -7.37 20.37 -31.44
C LYS A 223 -8.11 21.03 -32.59
N ILE A 224 -9.44 20.95 -32.62
CA ILE A 224 -10.25 21.63 -33.64
C ILE A 224 -10.03 23.15 -33.59
N ILE A 225 -10.12 23.76 -32.40
CA ILE A 225 -9.91 25.21 -32.23
C ILE A 225 -8.49 25.61 -32.62
N GLY A 226 -7.47 24.86 -32.18
CA GLY A 226 -6.08 25.12 -32.51
C GLY A 226 -5.78 25.00 -34.00
N THR A 227 -6.26 23.93 -34.65
CA THR A 227 -6.10 23.73 -36.10
C THR A 227 -6.82 24.83 -36.88
N LEU A 228 -8.01 25.25 -36.46
CA LEU A 228 -8.76 26.34 -37.10
C LEU A 228 -8.04 27.69 -36.93
N PHE A 229 -7.48 27.98 -35.75
CA PHE A 229 -6.68 29.18 -35.51
C PHE A 229 -5.46 29.25 -36.44
N VAL A 230 -4.72 28.14 -36.58
CA VAL A 230 -3.59 28.05 -37.51
C VAL A 230 -4.04 28.23 -38.96
N SER A 231 -5.18 27.65 -39.34
CA SER A 231 -5.76 27.82 -40.67
C SER A 231 -6.09 29.29 -40.97
N VAL A 232 -6.67 30.02 -40.01
CA VAL A 232 -6.99 31.45 -40.16
C VAL A 232 -5.71 32.29 -40.27
N LEU A 233 -4.68 31.98 -39.47
CA LEU A 233 -3.39 32.67 -39.53
C LEU A 233 -2.74 32.51 -40.92
N PHE A 234 -2.72 31.30 -41.48
CA PHE A 234 -2.22 31.06 -42.82
C PHE A 234 -3.05 31.78 -43.89
N LEU A 235 -4.37 31.85 -43.74
CA LEU A 235 -5.24 32.58 -44.66
C LEU A 235 -4.91 34.08 -44.68
N ILE A 236 -4.72 34.70 -43.52
CA ILE A 236 -4.36 36.13 -43.41
C ILE A 236 -3.01 36.39 -44.09
N ILE A 237 -1.99 35.57 -43.80
CA ILE A 237 -0.66 35.73 -44.39
C ILE A 237 -0.70 35.48 -45.92
N ALA A 238 -1.49 34.52 -46.38
CA ALA A 238 -1.66 34.22 -47.80
C ALA A 238 -2.21 35.43 -48.57
N ILE A 239 -3.22 36.12 -48.00
CA ILE A 239 -3.81 37.34 -48.58
C ILE A 239 -2.79 38.49 -48.58
N LEU A 240 -2.13 38.74 -47.45
CA LEU A 240 -1.15 39.83 -47.31
C LEU A 240 0.05 39.68 -48.26
N LYS A 241 0.57 38.45 -48.40
CA LYS A 241 1.71 38.15 -49.26
C LYS A 241 1.33 37.78 -50.69
N ARG A 242 0.04 37.77 -51.04
CA ARG A 242 -0.49 37.30 -52.33
C ARG A 242 0.12 35.97 -52.78
N SER A 243 0.25 35.01 -51.87
CA SER A 243 0.96 33.74 -52.09
C SER A 243 -0.01 32.58 -52.29
N TYR A 244 0.00 31.99 -53.48
CA TYR A 244 -0.81 30.81 -53.81
C TYR A 244 -0.41 29.56 -53.01
N LEU A 245 0.87 29.41 -52.66
CA LEU A 245 1.39 28.27 -51.89
C LEU A 245 0.83 28.24 -50.46
N LEU A 246 0.73 29.41 -49.80
CA LEU A 246 0.11 29.53 -48.48
C LEU A 246 -1.42 29.34 -48.53
N GLY A 247 -2.05 29.74 -49.65
CA GLY A 247 -3.47 29.45 -49.91
C GLY A 247 -3.76 27.95 -49.96
N PHE A 248 -2.92 27.18 -50.68
CA PHE A 248 -3.04 25.72 -50.71
C PHE A 248 -2.83 25.07 -49.33
N LEU A 249 -1.83 25.53 -48.57
CA LEU A 249 -1.56 25.02 -47.22
C LEU A 249 -2.75 25.27 -46.28
N THR A 250 -3.41 26.41 -46.40
CA THR A 250 -4.64 26.73 -45.66
C THR A 250 -5.75 25.71 -45.93
N LEU A 251 -5.96 25.34 -47.20
CA LEU A 251 -6.97 24.35 -47.58
C LEU A 251 -6.69 22.98 -46.95
N LEU A 252 -5.42 22.55 -46.94
CA LEU A 252 -5.01 21.28 -46.35
C LEU A 252 -5.27 21.26 -44.83
N VAL A 253 -4.86 22.31 -44.12
CA VAL A 253 -5.07 22.43 -42.67
C VAL A 253 -6.56 22.51 -42.32
N ALA A 254 -7.36 23.23 -43.11
CA ALA A 254 -8.81 23.25 -42.97
C ALA A 254 -9.45 21.87 -43.20
N GLY A 255 -8.97 21.10 -44.18
CA GLY A 255 -9.40 19.73 -44.43
C GLY A 255 -9.15 18.80 -43.22
N ILE A 256 -8.00 18.95 -42.56
CA ILE A 256 -7.69 18.22 -41.31
C ILE A 256 -8.66 18.61 -40.20
N ALA A 257 -8.98 19.89 -40.03
CA ALA A 257 -9.95 20.34 -39.03
C ALA A 257 -11.34 19.74 -39.28
N ILE A 258 -11.79 19.70 -40.53
CA ILE A 258 -13.06 19.07 -40.93
C ILE A 258 -13.04 17.58 -40.63
N TYR A 259 -11.97 16.87 -40.97
CA TYR A 259 -11.83 15.43 -40.69
C TYR A 259 -11.95 15.14 -39.19
N ILE A 260 -11.28 15.92 -38.34
CA ILE A 260 -11.35 15.76 -36.89
C ILE A 260 -12.76 16.10 -36.37
N ALA A 261 -13.48 17.03 -37.01
CA ALA A 261 -14.82 17.44 -36.58
C ALA A 261 -15.91 16.38 -36.82
N ILE A 262 -15.67 15.35 -37.63
CA ILE A 262 -16.65 14.28 -37.90
C ILE A 262 -17.06 13.59 -36.58
N PRO A 263 -18.38 13.51 -36.27
CA PRO A 263 -18.87 12.82 -35.07
C PRO A 263 -18.75 11.30 -35.23
N LEU A 264 -18.56 10.60 -34.11
CA LEU A 264 -18.55 9.14 -34.09
C LEU A 264 -19.92 8.58 -34.51
N GLN A 265 -19.92 7.51 -35.30
CA GLN A 265 -21.13 6.84 -35.77
C GLN A 265 -21.92 6.27 -34.58
N LYS A 266 -23.24 6.43 -34.60
CA LYS A 266 -24.15 5.75 -33.66
C LYS A 266 -24.65 4.45 -34.28
N ILE A 267 -24.63 3.36 -33.52
CA ILE A 267 -25.16 2.06 -33.92
C ILE A 267 -26.29 1.63 -32.98
N CYS A 268 -27.33 1.01 -33.54
CA CYS A 268 -28.46 0.47 -32.79
C CYS A 268 -28.19 -0.99 -32.40
N VAL A 269 -28.39 -1.31 -31.13
CA VAL A 269 -28.22 -2.66 -30.58
C VAL A 269 -29.58 -3.21 -30.16
N LYS A 270 -29.88 -4.45 -30.55
CA LYS A 270 -31.15 -5.13 -30.27
C LYS A 270 -31.36 -5.36 -28.77
N GLN A 271 -32.62 -5.55 -28.38
CA GLN A 271 -32.97 -6.06 -27.05
C GLN A 271 -32.50 -7.52 -26.91
N GLY A 272 -31.95 -7.87 -25.75
CA GLY A 272 -31.39 -9.19 -25.45
C GLY A 272 -29.97 -9.42 -25.97
N ALA A 273 -29.37 -8.43 -26.66
CA ALA A 273 -28.00 -8.51 -27.15
C ALA A 273 -26.99 -8.65 -26.01
N LYS A 274 -26.04 -9.57 -26.16
CA LYS A 274 -24.98 -9.79 -25.18
C LYS A 274 -23.82 -8.85 -25.45
N ILE A 275 -23.38 -8.16 -24.42
CA ILE A 275 -22.21 -7.27 -24.45
C ILE A 275 -21.04 -8.03 -23.83
N TYR A 276 -19.91 -8.09 -24.52
CA TYR A 276 -18.74 -8.88 -24.18
C TYR A 276 -17.56 -8.00 -23.75
N ILE A 277 -16.69 -8.54 -22.89
CA ILE A 277 -15.46 -7.85 -22.46
C ILE A 277 -14.42 -7.80 -23.61
N LEU A 278 -14.32 -8.86 -24.41
CA LEU A 278 -13.37 -9.00 -25.51
C LEU A 278 -14.07 -9.42 -26.82
N PRO A 279 -13.54 -9.06 -28.01
CA PRO A 279 -14.13 -9.43 -29.30
C PRO A 279 -13.76 -10.87 -29.69
N THR A 280 -14.16 -11.85 -28.87
CA THR A 280 -13.89 -13.28 -29.11
C THR A 280 -15.10 -14.14 -28.77
N LYS A 281 -15.24 -15.29 -29.46
CA LYS A 281 -16.38 -16.21 -29.28
C LYS A 281 -16.52 -16.77 -27.85
N LYS A 282 -15.40 -16.90 -27.12
CA LYS A 282 -15.34 -17.42 -25.74
C LYS A 282 -15.28 -16.31 -24.67
N SER A 283 -15.51 -15.05 -25.05
CA SER A 283 -15.50 -13.95 -24.08
C SER A 283 -16.63 -14.08 -23.06
N THR A 284 -16.35 -13.69 -21.82
CA THR A 284 -17.36 -13.50 -20.79
C THR A 284 -18.34 -12.40 -21.20
N VAL A 285 -19.63 -12.64 -20.93
CA VAL A 285 -20.69 -11.65 -21.08
C VAL A 285 -20.58 -10.67 -19.91
N PHE A 286 -20.37 -9.40 -20.25
CA PHE A 286 -20.29 -8.28 -19.32
C PHE A 286 -21.69 -7.82 -18.89
N GLU A 287 -22.60 -7.65 -19.85
CA GLU A 287 -23.93 -7.10 -19.64
C GLU A 287 -24.88 -7.59 -20.76
N ILE A 288 -26.18 -7.57 -20.50
CA ILE A 288 -27.21 -7.87 -21.51
C ILE A 288 -28.05 -6.63 -21.73
N ASN A 289 -28.21 -6.24 -22.98
CA ASN A 289 -28.96 -5.05 -23.34
C ASN A 289 -30.47 -5.28 -23.13
N HIS A 290 -31.06 -4.69 -22.08
CA HIS A 290 -32.47 -4.93 -21.71
C HIS A 290 -33.49 -4.29 -22.66
N HIS A 291 -33.10 -3.24 -23.39
CA HIS A 291 -33.95 -2.53 -24.34
C HIS A 291 -33.17 -2.21 -25.61
N GLN A 292 -33.86 -2.11 -26.74
CA GLN A 292 -33.24 -1.63 -27.97
C GLN A 292 -32.75 -0.19 -27.78
N ARG A 293 -31.45 0.05 -27.95
CA ARG A 293 -30.83 1.35 -27.70
C ARG A 293 -29.67 1.61 -28.65
N SER A 294 -29.44 2.88 -28.96
CA SER A 294 -28.31 3.32 -29.78
C SER A 294 -27.11 3.69 -28.92
N TYR A 295 -25.94 3.16 -29.28
CA TYR A 295 -24.67 3.42 -28.65
C TYR A 295 -23.69 4.08 -29.62
N MET A 296 -22.69 4.80 -29.10
CA MET A 296 -21.61 5.32 -29.93
C MET A 296 -20.66 4.18 -30.29
N LYS A 297 -20.41 3.98 -31.59
CA LYS A 297 -19.42 3.03 -32.10
C LYS A 297 -18.03 3.66 -32.01
N LEU A 298 -17.14 2.94 -31.34
CA LEU A 298 -15.76 3.36 -31.09
C LEU A 298 -14.79 2.71 -32.06
N ASN A 299 -15.02 1.43 -32.38
CA ASN A 299 -14.20 0.65 -33.29
C ASN A 299 -14.95 -0.59 -33.77
N GLU A 300 -14.37 -1.33 -34.73
CA GLU A 300 -14.87 -2.59 -35.24
C GLU A 300 -13.72 -3.57 -35.46
N VAL A 301 -13.85 -4.80 -34.95
CA VAL A 301 -12.82 -5.84 -35.07
C VAL A 301 -13.51 -7.20 -35.19
N ASN A 302 -13.19 -7.97 -36.24
CA ASN A 302 -13.55 -9.39 -36.38
C ASN A 302 -15.05 -9.71 -36.19
N GLY A 303 -15.96 -8.88 -36.71
CA GLY A 303 -17.41 -9.08 -36.56
C GLY A 303 -17.99 -8.61 -35.22
N TYR A 304 -17.22 -7.80 -34.48
CA TYR A 304 -17.65 -7.16 -33.24
C TYR A 304 -17.49 -5.65 -33.35
N SER A 305 -18.53 -4.93 -32.95
CA SER A 305 -18.52 -3.49 -32.81
C SER A 305 -18.25 -3.10 -31.34
N LYS A 306 -17.23 -2.27 -31.12
CA LYS A 306 -16.93 -1.70 -29.80
C LYS A 306 -17.88 -0.54 -29.54
N ILE A 307 -18.61 -0.58 -28.44
CA ILE A 307 -19.60 0.42 -28.04
C ILE A 307 -19.22 1.11 -26.74
N LYS A 308 -19.59 2.39 -26.64
CA LYS A 308 -19.55 3.16 -25.39
C LYS A 308 -20.88 3.00 -24.66
N LEU A 309 -20.84 2.48 -23.44
CA LEU A 309 -21.98 2.31 -22.55
C LEU A 309 -22.15 3.54 -21.64
N ASP A 310 -23.25 3.58 -20.90
CA ASP A 310 -23.44 4.57 -19.84
C ASP A 310 -22.35 4.41 -18.75
N GLU A 311 -22.08 5.48 -17.99
CA GLU A 311 -21.08 5.49 -16.90
C GLU A 311 -19.61 5.24 -17.32
N LYS A 312 -19.21 5.63 -18.54
CA LYS A 312 -17.82 5.51 -19.06
C LYS A 312 -17.34 4.06 -19.25
N LYS A 313 -18.24 3.08 -19.29
CA LYS A 313 -17.92 1.68 -19.58
C LYS A 313 -17.82 1.44 -21.10
N VAL A 314 -17.08 0.42 -21.50
CA VAL A 314 -16.96 -0.03 -22.89
C VAL A 314 -17.22 -1.52 -23.01
N GLY A 315 -17.80 -1.93 -24.12
CA GLY A 315 -18.06 -3.33 -24.40
C GLY A 315 -18.04 -3.63 -25.89
N TRP A 316 -18.06 -4.91 -26.22
CA TRP A 316 -18.14 -5.41 -27.59
C TRP A 316 -19.49 -6.06 -27.82
N VAL A 317 -20.16 -5.71 -28.91
CA VAL A 317 -21.40 -6.36 -29.37
C VAL A 317 -21.10 -7.05 -30.69
N ARG A 318 -21.72 -8.19 -30.95
CA ARG A 318 -21.58 -8.86 -32.24
C ARG A 318 -22.38 -8.10 -33.29
N ASP A 319 -21.88 -8.05 -34.52
CA ASP A 319 -22.56 -7.32 -35.58
C ASP A 319 -23.92 -7.95 -35.94
N GLU A 320 -24.11 -9.25 -35.69
CA GLU A 320 -25.41 -9.95 -35.82
C GLU A 320 -26.49 -9.43 -34.85
N ASP A 321 -26.07 -8.90 -33.70
CA ASP A 321 -26.92 -8.35 -32.65
C ASP A 321 -27.24 -6.86 -32.86
N LEU A 322 -26.69 -6.26 -33.93
CA LEU A 322 -27.06 -4.91 -34.35
C LEU A 322 -28.42 -4.91 -35.05
N CYS A 323 -29.16 -3.82 -34.89
CA CYS A 323 -30.40 -3.59 -35.62
C CYS A 323 -30.08 -3.62 -37.13
N LYS A 324 -30.81 -4.41 -37.91
CA LYS A 324 -30.74 -4.31 -39.37
C LYS A 324 -31.43 -2.99 -39.75
N ASN A 325 -30.76 -2.19 -40.58
CA ASN A 325 -31.37 -0.99 -41.17
C ASN A 325 -32.57 -1.36 -42.04
#